data_AF-A0A355L465-F1
#
_entry.id   AF-A0A355L465-F1
#
_cell.length_a   1.000
_cell.length_b   1.000
_cell.length_c   1.000
_cell.angle_alpha   90.00
_cell.angle_beta   90.00
_cell.angle_gamma   90.00
#
_symmetry.space_group_name_H-M   'P 1'
#
loop_
_entity.id
_entity.type
_entity.pdbx_description
1 polymer ?
#
loop_
_entity_poly.entity_id
_entity_poly.type
_entity_poly.pdbx_seq_one_letter_code
_entity_poly.pdbx_strand_id
1 'polypeptide(L)'
;MKNYELQRNKVIDNTESFIAGHPANNVLLYGDRGTGKSSTVHAILNEYWQKGLRMIEIPKSAVADLSLIREQIADSPMKFIIYIDDLSFDSNDTSFSELKAALEGSLSGKQPNTIIYATSNRRHLIKENFSDRENDVNKGDTMQEQL
;
A
#
# COMPACT_ATOMS: atom_id res chain seq x y z
N MET A 1 20.89 -5.19 4.56
CA MET A 1 20.38 -4.15 5.49
C MET A 1 20.21 -2.78 4.84
N LYS A 2 21.21 -2.20 4.13
CA LYS A 2 21.09 -0.86 3.48
C LYS A 2 19.84 -0.65 2.60
N ASN A 3 19.36 -1.68 1.89
CA ASN A 3 18.20 -1.55 1.00
C ASN A 3 16.87 -1.37 1.77
N TYR A 4 16.75 -1.97 2.97
CA TYR A 4 15.52 -1.88 3.76
C TYR A 4 15.35 -0.51 4.41
N GLU A 5 16.44 0.11 4.87
CA GLU A 5 16.41 1.48 5.40
C GLU A 5 15.96 2.50 4.35
N LEU A 6 16.44 2.35 3.12
CA LEU A 6 16.02 3.21 2.01
C LEU A 6 14.52 3.03 1.71
N GLN A 7 14.03 1.79 1.66
CA GLN A 7 12.60 1.52 1.48
C GLN A 7 11.78 2.12 2.61
N ARG A 8 12.20 1.91 3.87
CA ARG A 8 11.54 2.49 5.04
C ARG A 8 11.44 4.01 4.97
N ASN A 9 12.52 4.70 4.62
CA ASN A 9 12.51 6.15 4.50
C ASN A 9 11.52 6.62 3.42
N LYS A 10 11.45 5.93 2.27
CA LYS A 10 10.44 6.24 1.24
C LYS A 10 9.00 6.09 1.76
N VAL A 11 8.72 5.09 2.60
CA VAL A 11 7.37 4.93 3.21
C VAL A 11 7.08 6.08 4.18
N ILE A 12 8.08 6.49 4.95
CA ILE A 12 7.96 7.64 5.87
C ILE A 12 7.66 8.91 5.07
N ASP A 13 8.48 9.25 4.09
CA ASP A 13 8.31 10.46 3.26
C ASP A 13 6.92 10.48 2.57
N ASN A 14 6.48 9.33 2.07
CA ASN A 14 5.15 9.18 1.48
C ASN A 14 4.03 9.39 2.50
N THR A 15 4.19 8.89 3.73
CA THR A 15 3.21 9.07 4.80
C THR A 15 3.14 10.53 5.25
N GLU A 16 4.29 11.20 5.38
CA GLU A 16 4.33 12.62 5.72
C GLU A 16 3.66 13.48 4.65
N SER A 17 3.92 13.17 3.38
CA SER A 17 3.24 13.81 2.24
C SER A 17 1.73 13.60 2.31
N PHE A 18 1.28 12.38 2.59
CA PHE A 18 -0.14 12.06 2.74
C PHE A 18 -0.82 12.82 3.88
N ILE A 19 -0.18 12.88 5.05
CA ILE A 19 -0.69 13.62 6.21
C ILE A 19 -0.80 15.11 5.91
N ALA A 20 0.19 15.68 5.21
CA ALA A 20 0.19 17.07 4.78
C ALA A 20 -0.83 17.38 3.65
N GLY A 21 -1.54 16.37 3.13
CA GLY A 21 -2.49 16.54 2.02
C GLY A 21 -1.82 16.70 0.67
N HIS A 22 -0.54 16.38 0.56
CA HIS A 22 0.20 16.30 -0.71
C HIS A 22 -0.06 14.96 -1.41
N PRO A 23 0.27 14.86 -2.72
CA PRO A 23 0.22 13.59 -3.42
C PRO A 23 1.02 12.50 -2.69
N ALA A 24 0.38 11.35 -2.48
CA ALA A 24 0.98 10.16 -1.91
C ALA A 24 0.50 8.92 -2.68
N ASN A 25 1.28 7.85 -2.56
CA ASN A 25 1.09 6.60 -3.28
C ASN A 25 0.64 5.48 -2.34
N ASN A 26 -0.06 4.51 -2.93
CA ASN A 26 -0.21 3.20 -2.32
C ASN A 26 1.16 2.50 -2.30
N VAL A 27 1.40 1.66 -1.29
CA VAL A 27 2.69 1.01 -1.07
C VAL A 27 2.51 -0.49 -0.94
N LEU A 28 3.34 -1.25 -1.65
CA LEU A 28 3.51 -2.68 -1.49
C LEU A 28 4.93 -2.98 -1.01
N LEU A 29 5.06 -3.41 0.25
CA LEU A 29 6.31 -3.84 0.86
C LEU A 29 6.50 -5.34 0.66
N TYR A 30 7.57 -5.77 0.02
CA TYR A 30 7.84 -7.18 -0.23
C TYR A 30 9.27 -7.58 0.13
N GLY A 31 9.45 -8.84 0.54
CA GLY A 31 10.74 -9.41 0.93
C GLY A 31 10.57 -10.50 1.96
N ASP A 32 11.66 -11.13 2.40
CA ASP A 32 11.59 -12.30 3.28
C ASP A 32 10.97 -11.99 4.65
N ARG A 33 10.48 -13.03 5.33
CA ARG A 33 9.92 -12.92 6.69
C ARG A 33 10.98 -12.40 7.66
N GLY A 34 10.56 -11.60 8.64
CA GLY A 34 11.47 -11.05 9.66
C GLY A 34 12.28 -9.83 9.21
N THR A 35 11.99 -9.27 8.02
CA THR A 35 12.61 -8.03 7.53
C THR A 35 12.01 -6.74 8.11
N GLY A 36 10.99 -6.83 8.97
CA GLY A 36 10.39 -5.69 9.65
C GLY A 36 9.26 -4.96 8.90
N LYS A 37 8.80 -5.47 7.74
CA LYS A 37 7.76 -4.81 6.90
C LYS A 37 6.52 -4.37 7.69
N SER A 38 5.87 -5.30 8.38
CA SER A 38 4.68 -5.02 9.21
C SER A 38 5.02 -4.10 10.38
N SER A 39 6.17 -4.33 11.03
CA SER A 39 6.67 -3.48 12.11
C SER A 39 6.88 -2.03 11.68
N THR A 40 7.33 -1.78 10.46
CA THR A 40 7.50 -0.42 9.91
C THR A 40 6.16 0.28 9.75
N VAL A 41 5.12 -0.40 9.25
CA VAL A 41 3.79 0.21 9.11
C VAL A 41 3.19 0.53 10.48
N HIS A 42 3.30 -0.37 11.45
CA HIS A 42 2.85 -0.10 12.82
C HIS A 42 3.65 1.02 13.49
N ALA A 43 4.96 1.11 13.25
CA ALA A 43 5.80 2.19 13.78
C ALA A 43 5.37 3.55 13.21
N ILE A 44 5.04 3.62 11.92
CA ILE A 44 4.50 4.82 11.28
C ILE A 44 3.18 5.26 11.94
N LEU A 45 2.26 4.32 12.18
CA LEU A 45 1.01 4.64 12.87
C LEU A 45 1.28 5.23 14.26
N ASN A 46 2.16 4.59 15.04
CA ASN A 46 2.52 5.05 16.38
C ASN A 46 3.23 6.42 16.40
N GLU A 47 3.99 6.75 15.37
CA GLU A 47 4.65 8.05 15.25
C GLU A 47 3.65 9.16 14.91
N TYR A 48 2.70 8.88 14.02
CA TYR A 48 1.87 9.92 13.41
C TYR A 48 0.39 9.93 13.83
N TRP A 49 -0.05 9.08 14.76
CA TRP A 49 -1.47 9.04 15.19
C TRP A 49 -1.97 10.38 15.74
N GLN A 50 -1.10 11.16 16.40
CA GLN A 50 -1.43 12.49 16.92
C GLN A 50 -1.65 13.53 15.81
N LYS A 51 -1.12 13.27 14.60
CA LYS A 51 -1.34 14.11 13.41
C LYS A 51 -2.61 13.72 12.64
N GLY A 52 -3.51 12.95 13.24
CA GLY A 52 -4.77 12.52 12.62
C GLY A 52 -4.65 11.27 11.74
N LEU A 53 -3.51 10.58 11.76
CA LEU A 53 -3.34 9.30 11.06
C LEU A 53 -4.10 8.18 11.78
N ARG A 54 -4.81 7.35 11.03
CA ARG A 54 -5.52 6.16 11.48
C ARG A 54 -5.19 5.00 10.55
N MET A 55 -5.32 3.79 11.08
CA MET A 55 -5.11 2.57 10.30
C MET A 55 -6.34 1.69 10.39
N ILE A 56 -6.74 1.13 9.25
CA ILE A 56 -7.78 0.12 9.14
C ILE A 56 -7.09 -1.12 8.60
N GLU A 57 -6.84 -2.08 9.47
CA GLU A 57 -6.28 -3.37 9.07
C GLU A 57 -7.39 -4.29 8.57
N ILE A 58 -7.21 -4.85 7.38
CA ILE A 58 -8.18 -5.75 6.77
C ILE A 58 -7.50 -7.04 6.32
N PRO A 59 -8.21 -8.18 6.38
CA PRO A 59 -7.72 -9.41 5.78
C PRO A 59 -7.74 -9.30 4.25
N LYS A 60 -6.92 -10.11 3.57
CA LYS A 60 -6.93 -10.25 2.10
C LYS A 60 -8.33 -10.49 1.53
N SER A 61 -9.16 -11.28 2.22
CA SER A 61 -10.52 -11.59 1.78
C SER A 61 -11.45 -10.39 1.72
N ALA A 62 -11.10 -9.28 2.38
CA ALA A 62 -11.87 -8.04 2.39
C ALA A 62 -11.38 -7.02 1.34
N VAL A 63 -10.47 -7.40 0.44
CA VAL A 63 -10.02 -6.52 -0.66
C VAL A 63 -11.19 -6.11 -1.56
N ALA A 64 -12.15 -7.00 -1.79
CA ALA A 64 -13.37 -6.70 -2.53
C ALA A 64 -14.23 -5.58 -1.88
N ASP A 65 -14.11 -5.40 -0.55
CA ASP A 65 -14.87 -4.41 0.22
C ASP A 65 -14.16 -3.04 0.31
N LEU A 66 -12.99 -2.87 -0.31
CA LEU A 66 -12.20 -1.63 -0.23
C LEU A 66 -13.00 -0.39 -0.64
N SER A 67 -13.84 -0.51 -1.67
CA SER A 67 -14.71 0.58 -2.14
C SER A 67 -15.66 1.03 -1.03
N LEU A 68 -16.29 0.08 -0.34
CA LEU A 68 -17.23 0.35 0.74
C LEU A 68 -16.52 0.96 1.96
N ILE A 69 -15.35 0.43 2.33
CA ILE A 69 -14.55 0.96 3.43
C ILE A 69 -14.17 2.42 3.15
N ARG A 70 -13.74 2.74 1.92
CA ARG A 70 -13.39 4.10 1.50
C ARG A 70 -14.58 5.04 1.55
N GLU A 71 -15.76 4.59 1.14
CA GLU A 71 -16.99 5.38 1.20
C GLU A 71 -17.34 5.74 2.66
N GLN A 72 -17.27 4.77 3.57
CA GLN A 72 -17.62 4.97 4.98
C GLN A 72 -16.72 5.98 5.71
N ILE A 73 -15.49 6.15 5.24
CA ILE A 73 -14.51 7.04 5.87
C ILE A 73 -14.26 8.33 5.09
N ALA A 74 -14.91 8.54 3.94
CA ALA A 74 -14.63 9.64 3.02
C ALA A 74 -14.81 11.03 3.68
N ASP A 75 -15.87 11.19 4.49
CA ASP A 75 -16.21 12.47 5.13
C ASP A 75 -15.41 12.73 6.43
N SER A 76 -14.60 11.77 6.86
CA SER A 76 -13.78 11.94 8.05
C SER A 76 -12.60 12.87 7.78
N PRO A 77 -12.30 13.83 8.68
CA PRO A 77 -11.15 14.71 8.55
C PRO A 77 -9.82 13.98 8.80
N MET A 78 -9.87 12.73 9.28
CA MET A 78 -8.70 11.91 9.55
C MET A 78 -8.09 11.38 8.26
N LYS A 79 -6.83 10.95 8.34
CA LYS A 79 -6.10 10.30 7.26
C LYS A 79 -6.01 8.80 7.53
N PHE A 80 -6.35 7.97 6.56
CA PHE A 80 -6.43 6.53 6.74
C PHE A 80 -5.41 5.79 5.89
N ILE A 81 -4.64 4.92 6.54
CA ILE A 81 -3.93 3.83 5.88
C ILE A 81 -4.82 2.59 5.97
N ILE A 82 -5.29 2.09 4.83
CA ILE A 82 -5.87 0.75 4.77
C ILE A 82 -4.69 -0.23 4.66
N TYR A 83 -4.54 -1.07 5.67
CA TYR A 83 -3.43 -1.98 5.81
C TYR A 83 -3.82 -3.43 5.52
N ILE A 84 -3.03 -4.11 4.68
CA ILE A 84 -3.24 -5.52 4.35
C ILE A 84 -1.93 -6.27 4.62
N ASP A 85 -1.90 -7.11 5.65
CA ASP A 85 -0.71 -7.87 6.03
C ASP A 85 -0.60 -9.23 5.32
N ASP A 86 0.63 -9.68 5.13
CA ASP A 86 1.03 -11.01 4.66
C ASP A 86 0.24 -11.53 3.45
N LEU A 87 0.20 -10.72 2.39
CA LEU A 87 -0.37 -11.14 1.12
C LEU A 87 0.43 -12.31 0.53
N SER A 88 -0.17 -13.48 0.55
CA SER A 88 0.22 -14.62 -0.27
C SER A 88 -0.79 -14.82 -1.39
N PHE A 89 -0.32 -14.86 -2.64
CA PHE A 89 -1.15 -15.22 -3.79
C PHE A 89 -0.82 -16.64 -4.23
N ASP A 90 -1.87 -17.38 -4.55
CA ASP A 90 -1.74 -18.62 -5.30
C ASP A 90 -2.14 -18.33 -6.74
N SER A 91 -1.67 -19.15 -7.69
CA SER A 91 -1.79 -18.88 -9.14
C SER A 91 -3.23 -18.79 -9.66
N ASN A 92 -4.22 -19.22 -8.88
CA ASN A 92 -5.65 -19.23 -9.26
C ASN A 92 -6.48 -18.19 -8.49
N ASP A 93 -5.85 -17.25 -7.78
CA ASP A 93 -6.56 -16.34 -6.88
C ASP A 93 -6.93 -15.02 -7.56
N THR A 94 -8.24 -14.79 -7.77
CA THR A 94 -8.78 -13.55 -8.33
C THR A 94 -8.49 -12.32 -7.46
N SER A 95 -8.20 -12.51 -6.17
CA SER A 95 -7.88 -11.43 -5.23
C SER A 95 -6.63 -10.65 -5.64
N PHE A 96 -5.74 -11.23 -6.47
CA PHE A 96 -4.57 -10.52 -6.97
C PHE A 96 -4.95 -9.39 -7.93
N SER A 97 -5.81 -9.68 -8.90
CA SER A 97 -6.28 -8.69 -9.88
C SER A 97 -7.04 -7.55 -9.20
N GLU A 98 -7.84 -7.88 -8.19
CA GLU A 98 -8.55 -6.89 -7.38
C GLU A 98 -7.59 -6.03 -6.57
N LEU A 99 -6.60 -6.63 -5.89
CA LEU A 99 -5.61 -5.84 -5.18
C LEU A 99 -4.81 -4.94 -6.13
N LYS A 100 -4.38 -5.48 -7.27
CA LYS A 100 -3.62 -4.72 -8.28
C LYS A 100 -4.40 -3.51 -8.74
N ALA A 101 -5.67 -3.69 -9.11
CA ALA A 101 -6.51 -2.58 -9.53
C ALA A 101 -6.82 -1.58 -8.38
N ALA A 102 -6.86 -2.03 -7.12
CA ALA A 102 -6.99 -1.15 -5.97
C ALA A 102 -5.72 -0.32 -5.71
N LEU A 103 -4.54 -0.93 -5.88
CA LEU A 103 -3.23 -0.28 -5.76
C LEU A 103 -2.98 0.73 -6.89
N GLU A 104 -3.37 0.40 -8.13
CA GLU A 104 -3.33 1.30 -9.29
C GLU A 104 -4.38 2.43 -9.21
N GLY A 105 -5.32 2.35 -8.24
CA GLY A 105 -6.39 3.34 -8.06
C GLY A 105 -7.50 3.25 -9.12
N SER A 106 -7.57 2.16 -9.87
CA SER A 106 -8.57 1.94 -10.93
C SER A 106 -9.89 1.37 -10.41
N LEU A 107 -9.90 0.69 -9.26
CA LEU A 107 -11.12 0.11 -8.66
C LEU A 107 -11.97 1.07 -7.83
N SER A 108 -11.43 2.23 -7.47
CA SER A 108 -12.11 3.18 -6.59
C SER A 108 -11.42 4.53 -6.72
N GLY A 109 -12.18 5.55 -7.10
CA GLY A 109 -11.67 6.92 -7.20
C GLY A 109 -10.80 7.28 -6.00
N LYS A 110 -9.65 7.90 -6.26
CA LYS A 110 -8.66 8.24 -5.23
C LYS A 110 -9.29 9.20 -4.21
N GLN A 111 -9.68 8.69 -3.05
CA GLN A 111 -10.12 9.53 -1.94
C GLN A 111 -8.90 10.25 -1.35
N PRO A 112 -8.95 11.58 -1.16
CA PRO A 112 -7.79 12.37 -0.72
C PRO A 112 -7.36 12.07 0.72
N ASN A 113 -8.17 11.30 1.47
CA ASN A 113 -7.93 10.94 2.86
C ASN A 113 -7.56 9.47 3.06
N THR A 114 -7.33 8.69 2.00
CA THR A 114 -7.02 7.25 2.09
C THR A 114 -5.86 6.83 1.19
N ILE A 115 -4.94 6.01 1.72
CA ILE A 115 -3.93 5.25 0.96
C ILE A 115 -3.92 3.79 1.41
N ILE A 116 -3.42 2.89 0.56
CA ILE A 116 -3.30 1.45 0.83
C ILE A 116 -1.84 1.09 1.06
N TYR A 117 -1.54 0.49 2.22
CA TYR A 117 -0.26 -0.16 2.49
C TYR A 117 -0.46 -1.67 2.58
N ALA A 118 0.39 -2.42 1.91
CA ALA A 118 0.31 -3.88 1.89
C ALA A 118 1.68 -4.51 2.10
N THR A 119 1.74 -5.67 2.74
CA THR A 119 2.99 -6.45 2.85
C THR A 119 2.86 -7.81 2.17
N SER A 120 3.98 -8.35 1.69
CA SER A 120 4.05 -9.72 1.16
C SER A 120 5.40 -10.37 1.42
N ASN A 121 5.36 -11.65 1.76
CA ASN A 121 6.56 -12.47 1.90
C ASN A 121 6.96 -13.20 0.59
N ARG A 122 6.19 -13.08 -0.51
CA ARG A 122 6.44 -13.80 -1.77
C ARG A 122 6.90 -12.85 -2.89
N ARG A 123 8.19 -12.48 -2.87
CA ARG A 123 8.81 -11.54 -3.83
C ARG A 123 8.62 -11.92 -5.31
N HIS A 124 8.78 -13.20 -5.64
CA HIS A 124 8.75 -13.67 -7.02
C HIS A 124 7.38 -13.51 -7.68
N LEU A 125 6.30 -13.76 -6.94
CA LEU A 125 4.93 -13.63 -7.44
C LEU A 125 4.52 -12.18 -7.69
N ILE A 126 5.05 -11.24 -6.92
CA ILE A 126 4.74 -9.81 -7.13
C ILE A 126 5.53 -9.28 -8.33
N LYS A 127 6.81 -9.66 -8.46
CA LYS A 127 7.66 -9.11 -9.51
C LYS A 127 7.12 -9.45 -10.90
N GLU A 128 6.82 -10.73 -11.18
CA GLU A 128 6.32 -11.15 -12.49
C GLU A 128 4.97 -10.51 -12.84
N ASN A 129 4.03 -10.42 -11.89
CA ASN A 129 2.68 -9.95 -12.18
C ASN A 129 2.52 -8.41 -12.20
N PHE A 130 3.44 -7.66 -11.59
CA PHE A 130 3.45 -6.19 -11.63
C PHE A 130 4.41 -5.62 -12.70
N SER A 131 5.43 -6.37 -13.16
CA SER A 131 6.35 -5.90 -14.21
C SER A 131 5.79 -5.95 -15.64
N ASP A 132 4.65 -6.60 -15.87
CA ASP A 132 4.03 -6.76 -17.20
C ASP A 132 3.57 -5.44 -17.89
N ARG A 133 3.79 -4.27 -17.27
CA ARG A 133 3.35 -2.96 -17.81
C ARG A 133 4.37 -1.82 -17.71
N GLU A 134 5.66 -2.07 -17.87
CA GLU A 134 6.57 -0.93 -18.14
C GLU A 134 6.36 -0.26 -19.52
N ASN A 135 5.48 -0.80 -20.38
CA ASN A 135 5.28 -0.30 -21.74
C ASN A 135 3.99 0.52 -21.99
N ASP A 136 3.20 0.88 -20.98
CA ASP A 136 2.02 1.72 -21.21
C ASP A 136 1.94 2.91 -20.25
N VAL A 137 1.96 4.10 -20.85
CA VAL A 137 2.27 5.39 -20.23
C VAL A 137 1.10 5.85 -19.36
N ASN A 138 1.24 5.79 -18.03
CA ASN A 138 0.43 6.60 -17.12
C ASN A 138 1.30 7.25 -16.05
N LYS A 139 1.30 8.59 -16.07
CA LYS A 139 1.96 9.47 -15.10
C LYS A 139 1.31 9.29 -13.72
N GLY A 140 1.91 8.44 -12.89
CA GLY A 140 1.46 8.24 -11.51
C GLY A 140 2.33 7.29 -10.69
N ASP A 141 3.01 6.34 -11.33
CA ASP A 141 3.71 5.29 -10.61
C ASP A 141 5.22 5.53 -10.52
N THR A 142 5.73 5.58 -9.29
CA THR A 142 7.13 5.27 -9.03
C THR A 142 7.22 3.80 -8.61
N MET A 143 7.18 2.89 -9.58
CA MET A 143 7.89 1.63 -9.45
C MET A 143 9.33 1.90 -9.84
N GLN A 144 10.23 1.98 -8.85
CA GLN A 144 11.65 2.17 -9.11
C GLN A 144 12.34 0.83 -8.92
N GLU A 145 12.58 0.14 -10.04
CA GLU A 145 13.52 -0.97 -10.12
C GLU A 145 14.95 -0.48 -9.82
N GLN A 146 15.70 -1.27 -9.05
CA GLN A 146 17.16 -1.20 -9.02
C GLN A 146 17.71 -2.56 -9.46
N LEU A 147 18.42 -2.55 -10.59
CA LEU A 147 19.51 -3.47 -10.91
C LEU A 147 20.68 -3.23 -9.93
#